data_AF-A0A5B0VPV4-F1
#
_entry.id   AF-A0A5B0VPV4-F1
#
_cell.length_a   1.000
_cell.length_b   1.000
_cell.length_c   1.000
_cell.angle_alpha   90.00
_cell.angle_beta   90.00
_cell.angle_gamma   90.00
#
_symmetry.space_group_name_H-M   'P 1'
#
loop_
_entity.id
_entity.type
_entity.pdbx_description
1 polymer ?
#
loop_
_entity_poly.entity_id
_entity_poly.type
_entity_poly.pdbx_seq_one_letter_code
_entity_poly.pdbx_strand_id
1 'polypeptide(L)'
;MTRKHSLMTAGILVTALAAASPFAFAHDRDHKGDHHRGKHNIEQMCEQFRDGDGPFNREDRMAEMQERRAEMADRLKLTDEQRQIWDEMHQEKIEKHQERMEKFQEKMQERCDDADKRQDKSEEK
;
A
#
# COMPACT_ATOMS: atom_id res chain seq x y z
N MET A 1 -7.81 -55.13 31.09
CA MET A 1 -6.91 -55.20 29.92
C MET A 1 -7.75 -55.17 28.65
N THR A 2 -7.31 -54.40 27.64
CA THR A 2 -7.59 -54.50 26.19
C THR A 2 -9.05 -54.32 25.72
N ARG A 3 -9.41 -53.44 24.76
CA ARG A 3 -8.65 -52.73 23.72
C ARG A 3 -9.41 -51.47 23.28
N LYS A 4 -8.65 -50.39 23.10
CA LYS A 4 -8.97 -49.18 22.36
C LYS A 4 -9.10 -49.53 20.88
N HIS A 5 -10.30 -49.58 20.29
CA HIS A 5 -10.47 -49.52 18.83
C HIS A 5 -11.86 -49.00 18.48
N SER A 6 -12.02 -47.70 18.47
CA SER A 6 -12.95 -47.07 17.52
C SER A 6 -12.29 -45.79 17.04
N LEU A 7 -11.21 -46.02 16.27
CA LEU A 7 -10.59 -45.00 15.46
C LEU A 7 -11.38 -44.93 14.16
N MET A 8 -11.78 -43.69 13.84
CA MET A 8 -11.76 -43.15 12.48
C MET A 8 -12.72 -43.76 11.46
N THR A 9 -13.96 -43.28 11.47
CA THR A 9 -14.78 -43.15 10.26
C THR A 9 -15.48 -41.79 10.23
N ALA A 10 -14.69 -40.71 10.23
CA ALA A 10 -15.15 -39.40 9.81
C ALA A 10 -14.73 -39.21 8.34
N GLY A 11 -15.74 -39.02 7.49
CA GLY A 11 -15.65 -39.10 6.04
C GLY A 11 -14.62 -38.15 5.41
N ILE A 12 -13.87 -38.70 4.46
CA ILE A 12 -13.06 -37.95 3.50
C ILE A 12 -14.03 -37.37 2.47
N LEU A 13 -14.27 -36.06 2.51
CA LEU A 13 -14.91 -35.31 1.43
C LEU A 13 -14.18 -33.98 1.22
N VAL A 14 -12.97 -34.02 0.65
CA VAL A 14 -12.31 -32.81 0.12
C VAL A 14 -11.47 -33.18 -1.12
N THR A 15 -12.09 -33.33 -2.29
CA THR A 15 -11.35 -33.45 -3.58
C THR A 15 -12.17 -33.04 -4.80
N ALA A 16 -12.86 -31.89 -4.79
CA ALA A 16 -13.55 -31.43 -6.01
C ALA A 16 -13.65 -29.90 -6.21
N LEU A 17 -12.69 -29.10 -5.74
CA LEU A 17 -12.68 -27.65 -6.01
C LEU A 17 -11.30 -27.11 -6.44
N ALA A 18 -10.50 -27.94 -7.12
CA ALA A 18 -9.21 -27.52 -7.69
C ALA A 18 -9.20 -27.47 -9.24
N ALA A 19 -10.36 -27.62 -9.90
CA ALA A 19 -10.47 -27.63 -11.36
C ALA A 19 -11.17 -26.39 -11.94
N ALA A 20 -11.57 -25.42 -11.12
CA ALA A 20 -12.05 -24.12 -11.58
C ALA A 20 -10.91 -23.08 -11.52
N SER A 21 -9.96 -23.24 -12.45
CA SER A 21 -9.16 -22.19 -13.07
C SER A 21 -8.64 -21.00 -12.22
N PRO A 22 -7.32 -20.89 -12.00
CA PRO A 22 -6.63 -19.62 -11.74
C PRO A 22 -6.52 -18.70 -12.98
N PHE A 23 -6.99 -19.14 -14.15
CA PHE A 23 -6.81 -18.40 -15.41
C PHE A 23 -7.70 -17.15 -15.57
N ALA A 24 -8.62 -16.88 -14.63
CA ALA A 24 -9.53 -15.74 -14.72
C ALA A 24 -8.91 -14.38 -14.29
N PHE A 25 -7.67 -14.34 -13.79
CA PHE A 25 -7.02 -13.07 -13.38
C PHE A 25 -5.88 -12.62 -14.29
N ALA A 26 -5.65 -13.29 -15.42
CA ALA A 26 -4.57 -12.94 -16.35
C ALA A 26 -5.02 -12.06 -17.53
N HIS A 27 -6.31 -11.78 -17.68
CA HIS A 27 -6.86 -11.15 -18.89
C HIS A 27 -7.41 -9.74 -18.65
N ASP A 28 -6.63 -8.90 -17.97
CA ASP A 28 -6.82 -7.44 -17.98
C ASP A 28 -5.46 -6.73 -17.83
N ARG A 29 -4.46 -7.20 -18.58
CA ARG A 29 -3.18 -6.50 -18.73
C ARG A 29 -3.04 -5.86 -20.11
N ASP A 30 -4.11 -5.22 -20.57
CA ASP A 30 -4.05 -4.23 -21.66
C ASP A 30 -4.24 -2.81 -21.12
N HIS A 31 -3.67 -2.52 -19.94
CA HIS A 31 -3.31 -1.15 -19.61
C HIS A 31 -2.05 -0.75 -20.39
N LYS A 32 -2.17 -0.63 -21.72
CA LYS A 32 -1.38 0.34 -22.50
C LYS A 32 -1.88 1.74 -22.15
N GLY A 33 -1.71 2.14 -20.89
CA GLY A 33 -1.75 3.54 -20.53
C GLY A 33 -0.44 4.15 -20.96
N ASP A 34 -0.50 5.15 -21.83
CA ASP A 34 0.65 5.97 -22.22
C ASP A 34 1.45 6.37 -20.98
N HIS A 35 2.55 5.67 -20.72
CA HIS A 35 3.55 6.08 -19.75
C HIS A 35 4.45 7.14 -20.40
N HIS A 36 3.86 8.18 -20.96
CA HIS A 36 4.54 9.46 -21.14
C HIS A 36 4.65 10.15 -19.77
N ARG A 37 5.36 9.50 -18.83
CA ARG A 37 5.90 10.15 -17.62
C ARG A 37 7.07 11.04 -18.06
N GLY A 38 6.74 12.08 -18.83
CA GLY A 38 7.70 13.05 -19.35
C GLY A 38 8.31 13.90 -18.24
N LYS A 39 9.48 14.48 -18.51
CA LYS A 39 10.22 15.40 -17.61
C LYS A 39 9.34 16.46 -16.92
N HIS A 40 8.30 16.94 -17.59
CA HIS A 40 7.31 17.89 -17.03
C HIS A 40 6.63 17.42 -15.73
N ASN A 41 6.57 16.10 -15.51
CA ASN A 41 6.02 15.55 -14.27
C ASN A 41 7.00 15.66 -13.10
N ILE A 42 8.31 15.79 -13.36
CA ILE A 42 9.31 15.93 -12.28
C ILE A 42 9.30 17.35 -11.73
N GLU A 43 9.30 18.38 -12.59
CA GLU A 43 9.20 19.78 -12.15
C GLU A 43 7.95 20.02 -11.30
N GLN A 44 6.78 19.59 -11.80
CA GLN A 44 5.52 19.71 -11.06
C GLN A 44 5.54 18.93 -9.73
N MET A 45 6.16 17.75 -9.69
CA MET A 45 6.31 17.00 -8.44
C MET A 45 7.30 17.66 -7.48
N CYS A 46 8.34 18.34 -7.96
CA CYS A 46 9.29 19.08 -7.14
C CYS A 46 8.66 20.33 -6.53
N GLU A 47 7.81 21.04 -7.27
CA GLU A 47 6.98 22.12 -6.75
C GLU A 47 6.05 21.61 -5.65
N GLN A 48 5.25 20.57 -5.92
CA GLN A 48 4.37 19.96 -4.91
C GLN A 48 5.13 19.43 -3.70
N PHE A 49 6.34 18.89 -3.89
CA PHE A 49 7.18 18.42 -2.80
C PHE A 49 7.66 19.58 -1.92
N ARG A 50 8.04 20.70 -2.52
CA ARG A 50 8.52 21.91 -1.83
C ARG A 50 7.40 22.63 -1.09
N ASP A 51 6.22 22.67 -1.70
CA ASP A 51 5.00 23.27 -1.13
C ASP A 51 4.31 22.34 -0.11
N GLY A 52 4.68 21.05 -0.08
CA GLY A 52 4.08 20.06 0.83
C GLY A 52 2.68 19.62 0.40
N ASP A 53 2.30 19.85 -0.86
CA ASP A 53 0.95 19.63 -1.37
C ASP A 53 0.75 18.26 -2.03
N GLY A 54 -0.51 17.91 -2.29
CA GLY A 54 -0.91 16.73 -3.06
C GLY A 54 -0.49 15.40 -2.39
N PRO A 55 0.43 14.62 -3.00
CA PRO A 55 0.91 13.38 -2.40
C PRO A 55 1.81 13.59 -1.17
N PHE A 56 2.26 14.82 -0.92
CA PHE A 56 3.16 15.17 0.18
C PHE A 56 2.45 15.79 1.38
N ASN A 57 1.16 16.13 1.27
CA ASN A 57 0.37 16.59 2.41
C ASN A 57 0.15 15.44 3.40
N ARG A 58 0.87 15.50 4.53
CA ARG A 58 0.93 14.43 5.54
C ARG A 58 -0.19 14.52 6.55
N GLU A 59 -0.50 15.71 7.05
CA GLU A 59 -1.40 15.88 8.18
C GLU A 59 -2.83 15.50 7.83
N ASP A 60 -3.35 16.04 6.73
CA ASP A 60 -4.73 15.76 6.29
C ASP A 60 -4.92 14.27 5.94
N ARG A 61 -3.93 13.67 5.28
CA ARG A 61 -3.96 12.24 4.94
C ARG A 61 -3.88 11.34 6.16
N MET A 62 -3.11 11.71 7.18
CA MET A 62 -3.06 10.93 8.41
C MET A 62 -4.39 11.02 9.17
N ALA A 63 -5.00 12.20 9.23
CA ALA A 63 -6.31 12.38 9.83
C ALA A 63 -7.39 11.54 9.10
N GLU A 64 -7.46 11.63 7.77
CA GLU A 64 -8.40 10.84 6.96
C GLU A 64 -8.18 9.33 7.14
N MET A 65 -6.93 8.89 7.22
CA MET A 65 -6.59 7.47 7.45
C MET A 65 -7.06 6.99 8.84
N GLN A 66 -6.90 7.83 9.87
CA GLN A 66 -7.38 7.51 11.22
C GLN A 66 -8.90 7.43 11.28
N GLU A 67 -9.60 8.35 10.62
CA GLU A 67 -11.07 8.35 10.54
C GLU A 67 -11.57 7.07 9.84
N ARG A 68 -11.03 6.74 8.67
CA ARG A 68 -11.38 5.51 7.95
C ARG A 68 -11.10 4.24 8.77
N ARG A 69 -10.04 4.24 9.57
CA ARG A 69 -9.69 3.11 10.45
C ARG A 69 -10.72 2.94 11.55
N ALA A 70 -11.16 4.03 12.19
CA ALA A 70 -12.21 3.99 13.21
C ALA A 70 -13.54 3.53 12.60
N GLU A 71 -13.93 4.09 11.45
CA GLU A 71 -15.14 3.70 10.71
C GLU A 71 -15.13 2.20 10.37
N MET A 72 -13.99 1.66 9.95
CA MET A 72 -13.85 0.24 9.63
C MET A 72 -13.96 -0.65 10.88
N ALA A 73 -13.40 -0.24 12.02
CA ALA A 73 -13.55 -0.97 13.28
C ALA A 73 -15.03 -1.02 13.71
N ASP A 74 -15.77 0.09 13.53
CA ASP A 74 -17.20 0.17 13.82
C ASP A 74 -18.03 -0.69 12.85
N ARG A 75 -17.71 -0.64 11.55
CA ARG A 75 -18.38 -1.45 10.53
C ARG A 75 -18.19 -2.94 10.75
N LEU A 76 -16.99 -3.35 11.17
CA LEU A 76 -16.67 -4.73 11.52
C LEU A 76 -17.24 -5.14 12.89
N LYS A 77 -17.80 -4.19 13.65
CA LYS A 77 -18.36 -4.41 15.00
C LYS A 77 -17.36 -5.10 15.92
N LEU A 78 -16.10 -4.66 15.85
CA LEU A 78 -15.03 -5.25 16.65
C LEU A 78 -15.28 -5.00 18.14
N THR A 79 -15.05 -6.02 18.96
CA THR A 79 -15.00 -5.90 20.42
C THR A 79 -13.78 -5.09 20.86
N ASP A 80 -13.75 -4.64 22.11
CA ASP A 80 -12.64 -3.84 22.63
C ASP A 80 -11.28 -4.56 22.52
N GLU A 81 -11.24 -5.87 22.82
CA GLU A 81 -10.04 -6.69 22.67
C GLU A 81 -9.60 -6.83 21.19
N GLN A 82 -10.56 -6.97 20.27
CA GLN A 82 -10.26 -7.02 18.84
C GLN A 82 -9.83 -5.66 18.28
N ARG A 83 -10.35 -4.56 18.84
CA ARG A 83 -9.93 -3.20 18.51
C ARG A 83 -8.50 -2.96 18.93
N GLN A 84 -8.09 -3.46 20.09
CA GLN A 84 -6.69 -3.35 20.52
C GLN A 84 -5.75 -4.05 19.52
N ILE A 85 -6.06 -5.29 19.12
CA ILE A 85 -5.26 -6.02 18.11
C ILE A 85 -5.30 -5.32 16.75
N TRP A 86 -6.47 -4.84 16.34
CA TRP A 86 -6.64 -4.03 15.13
C TRP A 86 -5.75 -2.79 15.18
N ASP A 87 -5.63 -2.18 16.34
CA ASP A 87 -4.90 -0.96 16.53
C ASP A 87 -3.38 -1.16 16.46
N GLU A 88 -2.89 -2.22 17.09
CA GLU A 88 -1.50 -2.66 17.03
C GLU A 88 -1.09 -2.97 15.57
N MET A 89 -1.90 -3.77 14.84
CA MET A 89 -1.63 -4.09 13.43
C MET A 89 -1.52 -2.85 12.54
N HIS A 90 -2.31 -1.82 12.82
CA HIS A 90 -2.26 -0.59 12.03
C HIS A 90 -1.13 0.33 12.46
N GLN A 91 -0.74 0.37 13.73
CA GLN A 91 0.46 1.08 14.17
C GLN A 91 1.71 0.53 13.46
N GLU A 92 1.88 -0.80 13.41
CA GLU A 92 3.00 -1.40 12.68
C GLU A 92 3.02 -1.03 11.19
N LYS A 93 1.84 -0.92 10.56
CA LYS A 93 1.72 -0.49 9.16
C LYS A 93 2.07 0.97 8.98
N ILE A 94 1.67 1.83 9.93
CA ILE A 94 1.98 3.27 9.91
C ILE A 94 3.49 3.46 10.01
N GLU A 95 4.17 2.79 10.95
CA GLU A 95 5.63 2.87 11.09
C GLU A 95 6.34 2.46 9.80
N LYS A 96 6.00 1.28 9.25
CA LYS A 96 6.55 0.82 7.97
C LYS A 96 6.25 1.77 6.81
N HIS A 97 5.10 2.45 6.83
CA HIS A 97 4.75 3.43 5.82
C HIS A 97 5.58 4.71 5.98
N GLN A 98 5.78 5.18 7.21
CA GLN A 98 6.61 6.35 7.51
C GLN A 98 8.05 6.14 7.02
N GLU A 99 8.68 4.99 7.31
CA GLU A 99 10.02 4.68 6.82
C GLU A 99 10.12 4.70 5.28
N ARG A 100 9.08 4.20 4.59
CA ARG A 100 9.03 4.23 3.12
C ARG A 100 8.86 5.65 2.60
N MET A 101 8.06 6.46 3.27
CA MET A 101 7.85 7.85 2.91
C MET A 101 9.10 8.69 3.12
N GLU A 102 9.86 8.47 4.18
CA GLU A 102 11.16 9.12 4.40
C GLU A 102 12.15 8.80 3.27
N LYS A 103 12.33 7.51 2.95
CA LYS A 103 13.16 7.09 1.81
C LYS A 103 12.68 7.64 0.48
N PHE A 104 11.37 7.77 0.31
CA PHE A 104 10.78 8.36 -0.88
C PHE A 104 11.08 9.86 -0.97
N GLN A 105 10.98 10.60 0.15
CA GLN A 105 11.32 12.01 0.21
C GLN A 105 12.79 12.27 -0.08
N GLU A 106 13.70 11.48 0.48
CA GLU A 106 15.14 11.59 0.20
C GLU A 106 15.43 11.45 -1.30
N LYS A 107 14.85 10.42 -1.94
CA LYS A 107 14.98 10.22 -3.39
C LYS A 107 14.31 11.31 -4.20
N MET A 108 13.20 11.88 -3.72
CA MET A 108 12.55 13.01 -4.38
C MET A 108 13.42 14.25 -4.32
N GLN A 109 14.04 14.52 -3.18
CA GLN A 109 14.98 15.62 -3.02
C GLN A 109 16.16 15.49 -3.98
N GLU A 110 16.81 14.33 -4.04
CA GLU A 110 17.90 14.07 -5.00
C GLU A 110 17.46 14.30 -6.46
N ARG A 111 16.26 13.83 -6.82
CA ARG A 111 15.72 14.01 -8.18
C ARG A 111 15.42 15.47 -8.51
N CYS A 112 15.01 16.27 -7.53
CA CYS A 112 14.79 17.70 -7.71
C CYS A 112 16.13 18.44 -7.85
N ASP A 113 17.11 18.13 -6.99
CA ASP A 113 18.45 18.72 -7.08
C ASP A 113 19.13 18.42 -8.44
N ASP A 114 18.94 17.20 -8.96
CA ASP A 114 19.44 16.80 -10.28
C ASP A 114 18.69 17.46 -11.44
N ALA A 115 17.40 17.78 -11.27
CA ALA A 115 16.62 18.51 -12.26
C ALA A 115 17.08 19.97 -12.33
N ASP A 116 17.24 20.62 -11.18
CA ASP A 116 17.71 22.01 -11.07
C ASP A 116 19.11 22.16 -11.71
N LYS A 117 20.07 21.28 -11.38
CA LYS A 117 21.41 21.27 -12.00
C LYS A 117 21.41 21.09 -13.52
N ARG A 118 20.39 20.42 -14.08
CA ARG A 118 20.27 20.23 -15.53
C ARG A 118 19.68 21.46 -16.22
N GLN A 119 18.79 22.18 -15.55
CA GLN A 119 18.24 23.45 -16.03
C GLN A 119 19.35 24.52 -16.05
N ASP A 120 20.12 24.67 -14.97
CA ASP A 120 21.24 25.64 -14.90
C ASP A 120 22.24 25.45 -16.05
N LYS A 121 22.63 24.20 -16.34
CA LYS A 121 23.55 23.86 -17.44
C LYS A 121 22.96 24.08 -18.84
N SER A 122 21.63 24.17 -18.96
CA SER A 122 20.96 24.47 -20.22
C SER A 122 20.81 25.96 -20.48
N GLU A 123 20.83 26.80 -19.43
CA GLU A 123 20.80 28.26 -19.52
C GLU A 123 22.18 28.89 -19.72
N GLU A 124 23.26 28.18 -19.35
CA GLU A 124 24.66 28.62 -19.54
C GLU A 124 25.21 28.36 -20.97
N LYS A 125 24.38 27.81 -21.88
CA LYS A 125 24.73 27.44 -23.27
C LYS A 125 24.04 28.33 -24.30
#